data_AF-A0A661MU61-F1
#
_entry.id   AF-A0A661MU61-F1
#
_cell.length_a   1.000
_cell.length_b   1.000
_cell.length_c   1.000
_cell.angle_alpha   90.00
_cell.angle_beta   90.00
_cell.angle_gamma   90.00
#
_symmetry.space_group_name_H-M   'P 1'
#
loop_
_entity.id
_entity.type
_entity.pdbx_description
1 polymer ?
#
loop_
_entity_poly.entity_id
_entity_poly.type
_entity_poly.pdbx_seq_one_letter_code
_entity_poly.pdbx_strand_id
1 'polypeptide(L)'
;MEHLPNRPGDGWARSVMTLVRTPRVEAPGFWGVLDGPRDWDPASAGWVCLGYDVADAGLLSGLTNCGYTAAEKDALVEDWAAHLNDLHLFGTARAAHRFAEHADRRVPEHAPFYVYGLYACAADLPAEVEDRRAPVG
;
A
#
# COMPACT_ATOMS: atom_id res chain seq x y z
N MET A 1 28.70 13.95 9.82
CA MET A 1 27.28 13.59 9.70
C MET A 1 27.19 12.15 10.18
N GLU A 2 27.03 11.96 11.49
CA GLU A 2 27.03 10.63 12.12
C GLU A 2 25.66 9.98 11.97
N HIS A 3 25.64 8.74 11.49
CA HIS A 3 24.47 7.88 11.55
C HIS A 3 24.14 7.62 13.02
N LEU A 4 23.03 8.18 13.49
CA LEU A 4 22.48 7.79 14.79
C LEU A 4 21.97 6.34 14.69
N PRO A 5 22.42 5.42 15.57
CA PRO A 5 21.86 4.09 15.60
C PRO A 5 20.42 4.17 16.11
N ASN A 6 19.51 3.56 15.34
CA ASN A 6 18.11 3.37 15.69
C ASN A 6 18.05 2.66 17.05
N ARG A 7 17.64 3.35 18.12
CA ARG A 7 17.49 2.73 19.44
C ARG A 7 16.18 1.94 19.48
N PRO A 8 16.19 0.64 19.79
CA PRO A 8 14.97 -0.09 20.09
C PRO A 8 14.43 0.43 21.43
N GLY A 9 13.36 1.20 21.39
CA GLY A 9 12.76 1.80 22.60
C GLY A 9 11.58 2.74 22.36
N ASP A 10 11.44 3.31 21.16
CA ASP A 10 10.45 4.37 20.92
C ASP A 10 9.05 3.89 20.49
N GLY A 11 8.80 2.57 20.48
CA GLY A 11 7.46 2.01 20.25
C GLY A 11 6.89 2.16 18.83
N TRP A 12 7.66 2.71 17.88
CA TRP A 12 7.26 2.80 16.48
C TRP A 12 7.76 1.59 15.70
N ALA A 13 6.85 0.87 15.06
CA ALA A 13 7.22 -0.24 14.18
C ALA A 13 7.91 0.30 12.91
N ARG A 14 9.05 -0.28 12.54
CA ARG A 14 9.67 0.03 11.24
C ARG A 14 8.75 -0.46 10.14
N SER A 15 8.41 0.46 9.24
CA SER A 15 7.51 0.20 8.12
C SER A 15 8.19 0.56 6.80
N VAL A 16 7.90 -0.21 5.76
CA VAL A 16 8.32 0.04 4.38
C VAL A 16 7.11 -0.05 3.48
N MET A 17 7.04 0.87 2.52
CA MET A 17 6.09 0.81 1.42
C MET A 17 6.84 0.38 0.16
N THR A 18 6.32 -0.61 -0.54
CA THR A 18 6.84 -1.01 -1.85
C THR A 18 5.72 -1.02 -2.87
N LEU A 19 6.09 -0.69 -4.10
CA LEU A 19 5.19 -0.86 -5.20
C LEU A 19 5.06 -2.36 -5.54
N VAL A 20 3.82 -2.84 -5.61
CA VAL A 20 3.55 -4.19 -6.09
C VAL A 20 3.81 -4.20 -7.60
N ARG A 21 4.58 -5.19 -8.09
CA ARG A 21 4.83 -5.33 -9.53
C ARG A 21 3.49 -5.45 -10.26
N THR A 22 3.28 -4.57 -11.22
CA THR A 22 2.11 -4.61 -12.11
C THR A 22 2.58 -4.31 -13.53
N PRO A 23 1.85 -4.76 -14.58
CA PRO A 23 2.15 -4.36 -15.95
C PRO A 23 2.15 -2.84 -16.16
N ARG A 24 1.51 -2.06 -15.28
CA ARG A 24 1.44 -0.58 -15.34
C ARG A 24 2.72 0.12 -14.88
N VAL A 25 3.61 -0.61 -14.20
CA VAL A 25 4.86 -0.08 -13.62
C VAL A 25 5.95 0.11 -14.67
N GLU A 26 5.79 -0.50 -15.86
CA GLU A 26 6.80 -0.45 -16.92
C GLU A 26 6.82 0.88 -17.71
N ALA A 27 6.00 1.86 -17.35
CA ALA A 27 6.02 3.18 -17.96
C ALA A 27 7.35 3.92 -17.63
N PRO A 28 8.16 4.30 -18.63
CA PRO A 28 9.43 5.00 -18.41
C PRO A 28 9.22 6.33 -17.66
N GLY A 29 10.01 6.57 -16.62
CA GLY A 29 10.08 7.88 -15.92
C GLY A 29 9.40 7.95 -14.56
N PHE A 30 8.69 6.90 -14.13
CA PHE A 30 7.97 6.91 -12.84
C PHE A 30 8.89 6.78 -11.61
N TRP A 31 10.02 6.07 -11.72
CA TRP A 31 10.84 5.65 -10.57
C TRP A 31 12.29 6.12 -10.55
N GLY A 32 12.61 7.32 -11.03
CA GLY A 32 13.97 7.86 -10.91
C GLY A 32 14.55 7.92 -9.48
N VAL A 33 13.72 7.72 -8.44
CA VAL A 33 14.10 7.87 -7.01
C VAL A 33 13.70 6.67 -6.12
N LEU A 34 12.82 5.77 -6.58
CA LEU A 34 12.33 4.62 -5.79
C LEU A 34 12.56 3.28 -6.50
N ASP A 35 13.61 3.18 -7.33
CA ASP A 35 14.25 1.90 -7.67
C ASP A 35 14.89 1.34 -6.38
N GLY A 36 14.04 0.89 -5.46
CA GLY A 36 14.46 -0.07 -4.43
C GLY A 36 15.00 -1.34 -5.12
N PRO A 37 15.68 -2.23 -4.38
CA PRO A 37 16.20 -3.46 -4.97
C PRO A 37 15.05 -4.18 -5.69
N ARG A 38 15.17 -4.35 -7.01
CA ARG A 38 14.13 -5.03 -7.83
C ARG A 38 13.89 -6.48 -7.38
N ASP A 39 14.81 -6.99 -6.58
CA ASP A 39 14.85 -8.33 -6.01
C ASP A 39 14.58 -8.31 -4.49
N TRP A 40 14.02 -7.23 -3.95
CA TRP A 40 13.58 -7.21 -2.56
C TRP A 40 12.38 -8.15 -2.39
N ASP A 41 12.63 -9.32 -1.79
CA ASP A 41 11.60 -10.21 -1.32
C ASP A 41 11.28 -9.88 0.15
N PRO A 42 10.16 -9.19 0.45
CA PRO A 42 9.78 -8.88 1.82
C PRO A 42 9.57 -10.14 2.68
N ALA A 43 9.21 -11.29 2.07
CA ALA A 43 9.07 -12.56 2.80
C ALA A 43 10.42 -13.09 3.32
N SER A 44 11.52 -12.79 2.63
CA SER A 44 12.87 -13.24 3.01
C SER A 44 13.49 -12.46 4.18
N ALA A 45 12.96 -11.27 4.49
CA ALA A 45 13.60 -10.33 5.42
C ALA A 45 12.84 -10.13 6.74
N GLY A 46 11.90 -11.02 7.09
CA GLY A 46 11.12 -10.93 8.33
C GLY A 46 10.12 -9.76 8.31
N TRP A 47 9.65 -9.37 7.13
CA TRP A 47 8.59 -8.36 6.98
C TRP A 47 7.23 -9.03 6.84
N VAL A 48 6.22 -8.39 7.40
CA VAL A 48 4.82 -8.80 7.33
C VAL A 48 4.08 -7.81 6.45
N CYS A 49 3.36 -8.33 5.44
CA CYS A 49 2.45 -7.53 4.64
C CYS A 49 1.23 -7.14 5.50
N LEU A 50 1.04 -5.84 5.66
CA LEU A 50 -0.08 -5.24 6.38
C LEU A 50 -1.31 -5.03 5.48
N GLY A 51 -1.12 -5.01 4.16
CA GLY A 51 -2.17 -4.77 3.18
C GLY A 51 -1.69 -3.91 2.02
N TYR A 52 -2.63 -3.46 1.19
CA TYR A 52 -2.34 -2.72 -0.04
C TYR A 52 -3.10 -1.38 -0.09
N ASP A 53 -2.40 -0.31 -0.44
CA ASP A 53 -2.97 0.99 -0.76
C ASP A 53 -2.94 1.22 -2.29
N VAL A 54 -3.74 2.18 -2.75
CA VAL A 54 -3.82 2.59 -4.15
C VAL A 54 -3.59 4.09 -4.22
N ALA A 55 -2.56 4.53 -4.94
CA ALA A 55 -2.21 5.94 -5.05
C ALA A 55 -1.72 6.32 -6.45
N ASP A 56 -1.79 7.61 -6.79
CA ASP A 56 -1.26 8.14 -8.05
C ASP A 56 0.27 8.30 -8.03
N ALA A 57 0.82 8.92 -9.07
CA ALA A 57 2.24 9.24 -9.19
C ALA A 57 2.81 10.13 -8.08
N GLY A 58 1.97 10.97 -7.49
CA GLY A 58 2.32 11.85 -6.38
C GLY A 58 2.15 11.21 -5.00
N LEU A 59 1.89 9.90 -4.94
CA LEU A 59 1.48 9.18 -3.72
C LEU A 59 0.19 9.74 -3.10
N LEU A 60 -0.68 10.32 -3.94
CA LEU A 60 -2.01 10.72 -3.52
C LEU A 60 -2.91 9.48 -3.46
N SER A 61 -3.25 9.05 -2.24
CA SER A 61 -4.11 7.87 -2.06
C SER A 61 -5.48 8.08 -2.68
N GLY A 62 -5.84 7.17 -3.58
CA GLY A 62 -7.15 7.07 -4.19
C GLY A 62 -8.25 6.78 -3.18
N LEU A 63 -7.94 6.14 -2.04
CA LEU A 63 -8.93 5.82 -1.01
C LEU A 63 -9.33 7.03 -0.16
N THR A 64 -8.37 7.89 0.19
CA THR A 64 -8.60 8.91 1.23
C THR A 64 -8.58 10.33 0.70
N ASN A 65 -7.98 10.59 -0.47
CA ASN A 65 -7.62 11.96 -0.86
C ASN A 65 -8.13 12.40 -2.24
N CYS A 66 -9.09 11.69 -2.84
CA CYS A 66 -9.71 12.07 -4.11
C CYS A 66 -11.00 12.90 -4.00
N GLY A 67 -11.33 13.41 -2.80
CA GLY A 67 -12.44 14.37 -2.65
C GLY A 67 -13.84 13.79 -2.86
N TYR A 68 -14.08 12.53 -2.46
CA TYR A 68 -15.39 11.89 -2.58
C TYR A 68 -16.51 12.67 -1.89
N THR A 69 -17.63 12.85 -2.59
CA THR A 69 -18.88 13.30 -1.96
C THR A 69 -19.44 12.23 -1.03
N ALA A 70 -20.32 12.59 -0.10
CA ALA A 70 -20.94 11.63 0.81
C ALA A 70 -21.67 10.50 0.06
N ALA A 71 -22.45 10.83 -0.97
CA ALA A 71 -23.17 9.85 -1.78
C ALA A 71 -22.23 8.88 -2.52
N GLU A 72 -21.08 9.35 -2.98
CA GLU A 72 -20.08 8.47 -3.61
C GLU A 72 -19.39 7.58 -2.60
N LYS A 73 -19.08 8.09 -1.40
CA LYS A 73 -18.54 7.27 -0.32
C LYS A 73 -19.51 6.14 0.02
N ASP A 74 -20.79 6.45 0.15
CA ASP A 74 -21.82 5.45 0.45
C ASP A 74 -21.88 4.35 -0.64
N ALA A 75 -21.85 4.74 -1.92
CA ALA A 75 -21.82 3.79 -3.02
C ALA A 75 -20.52 2.94 -3.05
N LEU A 76 -19.38 3.54 -2.73
CA LEU A 76 -18.10 2.83 -2.69
C LEU A 76 -17.98 1.90 -1.49
N VAL A 77 -18.62 2.23 -0.36
CA VAL A 77 -18.63 1.37 0.82
C VAL A 77 -19.26 0.03 0.50
N GLU A 78 -20.36 0.00 -0.26
CA GLU A 78 -21.02 -1.24 -0.67
C GLU A 78 -20.08 -2.16 -1.48
N ASP A 79 -19.29 -1.58 -2.39
CA ASP A 79 -18.43 -2.34 -3.30
C ASP A 79 -17.06 -2.69 -2.71
N TRP A 80 -16.50 -1.85 -1.85
CA TRP A 80 -15.08 -1.91 -1.48
C TRP A 80 -14.81 -2.14 0.00
N ALA A 81 -15.74 -1.80 0.91
CA ALA A 81 -15.47 -1.89 2.35
C ALA A 81 -15.17 -3.33 2.79
N ALA A 82 -15.83 -4.33 2.21
CA ALA A 82 -15.58 -5.74 2.48
C ALA A 82 -14.20 -6.24 2.03
N HIS A 83 -13.47 -5.44 1.23
CA HIS A 83 -12.11 -5.74 0.78
C HIS A 83 -11.04 -5.05 1.62
N LEU A 84 -11.43 -4.12 2.49
CA LEU A 84 -10.52 -3.44 3.40
C LEU A 84 -10.37 -4.25 4.69
N ASN A 85 -9.17 -4.21 5.25
CA ASN A 85 -8.87 -4.74 6.58
C ASN A 85 -9.01 -3.65 7.65
N ASP A 86 -8.77 -3.99 8.91
CA ASP A 86 -8.88 -3.06 10.04
C ASP A 86 -7.91 -1.87 9.98
N LEU A 87 -6.87 -1.96 9.13
CA LEU A 87 -5.94 -0.85 8.87
C LEU A 87 -6.42 0.06 7.74
N HIS A 88 -7.62 -0.18 7.21
CA HIS A 88 -8.20 0.50 6.05
C HIS A 88 -7.36 0.33 4.77
N LEU A 89 -6.62 -0.78 4.68
CA LEU A 89 -5.88 -1.20 3.50
C LEU A 89 -6.62 -2.35 2.82
N PHE A 90 -6.46 -2.52 1.52
CA PHE A 90 -6.97 -3.72 0.85
C PHE A 90 -6.26 -4.96 1.41
N GLY A 91 -7.04 -6.00 1.74
CA GLY A 91 -6.50 -7.26 2.24
C GLY A 91 -5.82 -8.12 1.16
N THR A 92 -6.01 -7.81 -0.13
CA THR A 92 -5.40 -8.55 -1.24
C THR A 92 -4.96 -7.61 -2.37
N ALA A 93 -3.85 -7.93 -3.04
CA ALA A 93 -3.36 -7.18 -4.20
C ALA A 93 -4.40 -7.15 -5.33
N ARG A 94 -5.13 -8.26 -5.53
CA ARG A 94 -6.19 -8.34 -6.55
C ARG A 94 -7.31 -7.31 -6.32
N ALA A 95 -7.76 -7.14 -5.07
CA ALA A 95 -8.77 -6.14 -4.76
C ALA A 95 -8.24 -4.72 -5.01
N ALA A 96 -7.00 -4.44 -4.60
CA ALA A 96 -6.34 -3.17 -4.85
C ALA A 96 -6.18 -2.87 -6.36
N HIS A 97 -5.84 -3.85 -7.19
CA HIS A 97 -5.76 -3.66 -8.65
C HIS A 97 -7.12 -3.30 -9.26
N ARG A 98 -8.19 -4.00 -8.86
CA ARG A 98 -9.54 -3.68 -9.33
C ARG A 98 -9.96 -2.26 -8.91
N PHE A 99 -9.56 -1.84 -7.71
CA PHE A 99 -9.80 -0.48 -7.25
C PHE A 99 -8.96 0.55 -8.03
N ALA A 100 -7.69 0.27 -8.33
CA ALA A 100 -6.87 1.16 -9.15
C ALA A 100 -7.47 1.39 -10.54
N GLU A 101 -8.01 0.35 -11.18
CA GLU A 101 -8.76 0.49 -12.43
C GLU A 101 -10.03 1.34 -12.28
N HIS A 102 -10.73 1.21 -11.15
CA HIS A 102 -11.87 2.04 -10.84
C HIS A 102 -11.46 3.52 -10.65
N ALA A 103 -10.40 3.75 -9.88
CA ALA A 103 -9.85 5.08 -9.61
C ALA A 103 -9.40 5.77 -10.91
N ASP A 104 -8.72 5.06 -11.82
CA ASP A 104 -8.35 5.60 -13.14
C ASP A 104 -9.55 6.11 -13.94
N ARG A 105 -10.66 5.36 -13.91
CA ARG A 105 -11.90 5.75 -14.62
C ARG A 105 -12.60 6.91 -13.92
N ARG A 106 -12.56 6.95 -12.59
CA ARG A 106 -13.24 7.97 -11.79
C ARG A 106 -12.52 9.31 -11.86
N VAL A 107 -11.19 9.31 -11.84
CA VAL A 107 -10.34 10.50 -11.78
C VAL A 107 -9.21 10.39 -12.82
N PRO A 108 -9.53 10.56 -14.13
CA PRO A 108 -8.57 10.37 -15.21
C PRO A 108 -7.35 11.31 -15.13
N GLU A 109 -7.50 12.48 -14.49
CA GLU A 109 -6.42 13.45 -14.32
C GLU A 109 -5.32 12.98 -13.37
N HIS A 110 -5.65 12.04 -12.47
CA HIS A 110 -4.72 11.40 -11.54
C HIS A 110 -4.30 9.99 -12.01
N ALA A 111 -4.88 9.50 -13.09
CA ALA A 111 -4.46 8.24 -13.68
C ALA A 111 -3.03 8.38 -14.27
N PRO A 112 -2.21 7.31 -14.23
CA PRO A 112 -2.53 6.00 -13.65
C PRO A 112 -2.41 5.95 -12.12
N PHE A 113 -3.30 5.18 -11.49
CA PHE A 113 -3.18 4.72 -10.11
C PHE A 113 -2.39 3.40 -10.03
N TYR A 114 -1.59 3.32 -8.97
CA TYR A 114 -0.65 2.24 -8.69
C TYR A 114 -0.97 1.57 -7.36
N VAL A 115 -0.59 0.30 -7.22
CA VAL A 115 -0.82 -0.50 -6.01
C VAL A 115 0.47 -0.59 -5.19
N TYR A 116 0.36 -0.22 -3.93
CA TYR A 116 1.45 -0.22 -2.97
C TYR A 116 1.19 -1.24 -1.88
N GLY A 117 2.12 -2.16 -1.64
CA GLY A 117 2.09 -3.02 -0.47
C GLY A 117 2.77 -2.32 0.70
N LEU A 118 2.11 -2.31 1.85
CA LEU A 118 2.65 -1.79 3.10
C LEU A 118 3.14 -2.96 3.95
N TYR A 119 4.37 -2.86 4.45
CA TYR A 119 5.03 -3.91 5.19
C TYR A 119 5.58 -3.35 6.50
N ALA A 120 5.50 -4.14 7.57
CA ALA A 120 6.16 -3.84 8.84
C ALA A 120 7.15 -4.94 9.21
N CYS A 121 8.21 -4.58 9.94
CA CYS A 121 9.16 -5.56 10.44
C CYS A 121 8.48 -6.39 11.53
N ALA A 122 8.46 -7.72 11.38
CA ALA A 122 7.79 -8.63 12.32
C ALA A 122 8.30 -8.46 13.76
N ALA A 123 9.60 -8.19 13.92
CA ALA A 123 10.22 -7.97 15.23
C ALA A 123 9.66 -6.75 15.99
N ASP A 124 8.99 -5.84 15.29
CA ASP A 124 8.42 -4.63 15.88
C ASP A 124 6.89 -4.68 15.96
N LEU A 125 6.26 -5.77 15.50
CA LEU A 125 4.81 -5.91 15.53
C LEU A 125 4.34 -6.36 16.93
N PRO A 126 3.26 -5.74 17.45
CA PRO A 126 2.55 -6.30 18.60
C PRO A 126 2.07 -7.72 18.29
N ALA A 127 2.02 -8.58 19.29
CA ALA A 127 1.57 -9.97 19.13
C ALA A 127 0.16 -10.06 18.52
N GLU A 128 -0.70 -9.04 18.73
CA GLU A 128 -2.06 -9.02 18.16
C GLU A 128 -2.10 -8.73 16.65
N VAL A 129 -1.00 -8.29 16.04
CA VAL A 129 -0.88 -7.99 14.60
C VAL A 129 -0.28 -9.16 13.83
N GLU A 130 0.45 -10.08 14.48
CA GLU A 130 1.04 -11.25 13.82
C GLU A 130 0.00 -12.19 13.18
N ASP A 131 -1.22 -12.24 13.74
CA ASP A 131 -2.34 -13.05 13.25
C ASP A 131 -3.07 -12.41 12.05
N ARG A 132 -2.69 -11.19 11.66
CA ARG A 132 -3.38 -10.35 10.65
C ARG A 132 -2.66 -10.31 9.30
N ARG A 133 -1.77 -11.26 9.05
CA ARG A 133 -0.97 -11.31 7.81
C ARG A 133 -1.89 -11.40 6.58
N ALA A 134 -1.76 -10.44 5.67
CA ALA A 134 -2.36 -10.60 4.35
C ALA A 134 -1.68 -11.81 3.66
N PRO A 135 -2.44 -12.72 3.02
CA PRO A 135 -1.84 -13.80 2.26
C PRO A 135 -0.99 -13.20 1.14
N VAL A 136 0.28 -13.63 1.08
CA VAL A 136 1.16 -13.32 -0.05
C VAL A 136 0.71 -14.22 -1.20
N GLY A 137 -0.18 -13.69 -2.03
CA GLY A 137 -0.74 -14.35 -3.21
C GLY A 137 -0.12 -13.86 -4.51
#